data_AF-A0A847QL81-F1
#
_entry.id   AF-A0A847QL81-F1
#
_cell.length_a   1.000
_cell.length_b   1.000
_cell.length_c   1.000
_cell.angle_alpha   90.00
_cell.angle_beta   90.00
_cell.angle_gamma   90.00
#
_symmetry.space_group_name_H-M   'P 1'
#
loop_
_entity.id
_entity.type
_entity.pdbx_description
1 polymer ?
#
loop_
_entity_poly.entity_id
_entity_poly.type
_entity_poly.pdbx_seq_one_letter_code
_entity_poly.pdbx_strand_id
1 'polypeptide(L)'
;MTKEEITAMKPGRDLDVKVALAVMDYMWLTHLIHFSEEMTVKWLGTQADLAESKGAFVAVKPEKVYALKLRDRFDEAVPQYSTDANAARLVIEKLAASGYQLAGDMSPEQICKAALEKVAL
;
A
#
# COMPACT_ATOMS: atom_id res chain seq x y z
N MET A 1 -13.87 9.84 -1.29
CA MET A 1 -13.12 10.48 -0.19
C MET A 1 -13.14 11.97 -0.46
N THR A 2 -13.55 12.79 0.51
CA THR A 2 -13.62 14.24 0.31
C THR A 2 -12.26 14.89 0.54
N LYS A 3 -12.11 16.12 0.05
CA LYS A 3 -10.90 16.91 0.27
C LYS A 3 -10.62 17.18 1.76
N GLU A 4 -11.68 17.37 2.56
CA GLU A 4 -11.52 17.57 4.01
C GLU A 4 -10.99 16.31 4.71
N GLU A 5 -11.48 15.13 4.30
CA GLU A 5 -10.99 13.85 4.83
C GLU A 5 -9.50 13.66 4.55
N ILE A 6 -9.03 13.99 3.33
CA ILE A 6 -7.62 13.89 2.94
C ILE A 6 -6.76 14.86 3.75
N THR A 7 -7.22 16.10 3.89
CA THR A 7 -6.48 17.15 4.59
C THR A 7 -6.30 16.82 6.08
N ALA A 8 -7.32 16.24 6.70
CA ALA A 8 -7.31 15.84 8.11
C ALA A 8 -6.42 14.63 8.41
N MET A 9 -6.00 13.85 7.41
CA MET A 9 -5.11 12.71 7.63
C MET A 9 -3.74 13.17 8.11
N LYS A 10 -3.22 12.47 9.12
CA LYS A 10 -1.85 12.66 9.61
C LYS A 10 -0.89 11.80 8.79
N PRO A 11 0.37 12.24 8.60
CA PRO A 11 1.39 11.39 8.00
C PRO A 11 1.61 10.14 8.86
N GLY A 12 1.95 9.04 8.19
CA GLY A 12 2.13 7.72 8.77
C GLY A 12 1.29 6.66 8.07
N ARG A 13 1.17 5.52 8.75
CA ARG A 13 0.73 4.25 8.17
C ARG A 13 -0.60 4.32 7.42
N ASP A 14 -1.60 4.96 8.02
CA ASP A 14 -2.94 5.06 7.40
C ASP A 14 -2.89 5.86 6.08
N LEU A 15 -2.10 6.94 6.04
CA LEU A 15 -1.93 7.73 4.82
C LEU A 15 -1.16 6.93 3.76
N ASP A 16 -0.09 6.24 4.17
CA ASP A 16 0.72 5.42 3.27
C ASP A 16 -0.10 4.30 2.62
N VAL A 17 -0.93 3.58 3.41
CA VAL A 17 -1.80 2.52 2.91
C VAL A 17 -2.84 3.08 1.94
N LYS A 18 -3.42 4.25 2.21
CA LYS A 18 -4.39 4.86 1.30
C LYS A 18 -3.75 5.25 -0.02
N VAL A 19 -2.55 5.86 0.01
CA VAL A 19 -1.80 6.19 -1.21
C VAL A 19 -1.44 4.92 -1.97
N ALA A 20 -1.01 3.87 -1.28
CA ALA A 20 -0.69 2.59 -1.90
C ALA A 20 -1.88 2.04 -2.70
N LEU A 21 -3.05 1.99 -2.06
CA LEU A 21 -4.29 1.46 -2.64
C LEU A 21 -4.86 2.32 -3.78
N ALA A 22 -4.80 3.65 -3.64
CA ALA A 22 -5.48 4.56 -4.56
C ALA A 22 -4.59 5.06 -5.71
N VAL A 23 -3.26 5.06 -5.54
CA VAL A 23 -2.32 5.69 -6.48
C VAL A 23 -1.26 4.70 -6.99
N MET A 24 -0.78 3.81 -6.13
CA MET A 24 0.38 2.95 -6.43
C MET A 24 0.01 1.55 -6.92
N ASP A 25 -1.25 1.33 -7.30
CA ASP A 25 -1.79 0.03 -7.76
C ASP A 25 -1.60 -1.14 -6.78
N TYR A 26 -1.50 -0.85 -5.48
CA TYR A 26 -1.53 -1.91 -4.49
C TYR A 26 -2.95 -2.45 -4.34
N MET A 27 -3.04 -3.73 -4.00
CA MET A 27 -4.28 -4.42 -3.71
C MET A 27 -4.13 -5.31 -2.50
N TRP A 28 -5.26 -5.61 -1.87
CA TRP A 28 -5.30 -6.61 -0.84
C TRP A 28 -5.29 -8.00 -1.47
N LEU A 29 -4.26 -8.77 -1.14
CA LEU A 29 -4.10 -10.16 -1.53
C LEU A 29 -4.44 -11.06 -0.35
N THR A 30 -5.23 -12.09 -0.61
CA THR A 30 -5.59 -13.10 0.39
C THR A 30 -4.96 -14.43 -0.02
N HIS A 31 -4.08 -14.98 0.81
CA HIS A 31 -3.46 -16.28 0.57
C HIS A 31 -4.01 -17.35 1.50
N LEU A 32 -4.19 -18.54 0.95
CA LEU A 32 -4.48 -19.75 1.73
C LEU A 32 -3.17 -20.34 2.25
N ILE A 33 -3.09 -20.59 3.56
CA ILE A 33 -1.96 -21.26 4.16
C ILE A 33 -2.21 -22.77 4.05
N HIS A 34 -1.33 -23.47 3.34
CA HIS A 34 -1.45 -24.90 2.99
C HIS A 34 -1.35 -25.89 4.18
N PHE A 35 -1.49 -25.42 5.42
CA PHE A 35 -1.46 -26.24 6.64
C PHE A 35 -2.83 -26.40 7.32
N SER A 36 -3.86 -25.63 6.94
CA SER A 36 -5.25 -25.97 7.25
C SER A 36 -6.20 -25.34 6.23
N GLU A 37 -7.28 -26.05 5.87
CA GLU A 37 -8.30 -25.59 4.92
C GLU A 37 -9.04 -24.30 5.37
N GLU A 38 -8.78 -23.83 6.61
CA GLU A 38 -9.44 -22.68 7.22
C GLU A 38 -8.55 -21.42 7.34
N MET A 39 -7.29 -21.46 6.90
CA MET A 39 -6.36 -20.35 7.18
C MET A 39 -6.09 -19.46 5.97
N THR A 40 -6.60 -18.22 6.04
CA THR A 40 -6.31 -17.14 5.10
C THR A 40 -5.50 -16.01 5.75
N VAL A 41 -4.49 -15.49 5.06
CA VAL A 41 -3.76 -14.26 5.46
C VAL A 41 -3.97 -13.18 4.41
N LYS A 42 -4.26 -11.97 4.88
CA LYS A 42 -4.49 -10.80 4.03
C LYS A 42 -3.32 -9.82 4.12
N TRP A 43 -2.72 -9.50 2.98
CA TRP A 43 -1.60 -8.56 2.90
C TRP A 43 -1.74 -7.59 1.74
N LEU A 44 -1.02 -6.47 1.80
CA LEU A 44 -1.00 -5.47 0.75
C LEU A 44 0.20 -5.71 -0.16
N GLY A 45 -0.09 -5.97 -1.43
CA GLY A 45 0.92 -6.22 -2.47
C GLY A 45 0.51 -5.62 -3.81
N THR A 46 1.35 -5.78 -4.81
CA THR A 46 1.18 -5.30 -6.19
C THR A 46 0.75 -6.42 -7.13
N GLN A 47 0.44 -6.07 -8.38
CA GLN A 47 0.17 -7.07 -9.42
C GLN A 47 1.38 -7.98 -9.71
N ALA A 48 2.60 -7.47 -9.54
CA ALA A 48 3.82 -8.28 -9.68
C ALA A 48 3.91 -9.34 -8.59
N ASP A 49 3.57 -8.99 -7.35
CA ASP A 49 3.50 -9.93 -6.22
C ASP A 49 2.45 -11.02 -6.44
N LEU A 50 1.30 -10.66 -7.01
CA LEU A 50 0.28 -11.62 -7.39
C LEU A 50 0.78 -12.60 -8.48
N ALA A 51 1.49 -12.09 -9.49
CA ALA A 51 2.05 -12.91 -10.57
C ALA A 51 3.15 -13.85 -10.05
N GLU A 52 4.04 -13.36 -9.18
CA GLU A 52 5.10 -14.16 -8.57
C GLU A 52 4.55 -15.26 -7.65
N SER A 53 3.51 -14.95 -6.88
CA SER A 53 2.86 -15.91 -5.99
C SER A 53 2.05 -17.00 -6.72
N LYS A 54 1.98 -16.96 -8.07
CA LYS A 54 1.21 -17.87 -8.92
C LYS A 54 -0.24 -18.06 -8.45
N GLY A 55 -0.79 -17.03 -7.80
CA GLY A 55 -2.20 -16.93 -7.47
C GLY A 55 -2.71 -17.64 -6.21
N ALA A 56 -1.90 -18.25 -5.34
CA ALA A 56 -2.51 -18.87 -4.14
C ALA A 56 -1.62 -19.22 -2.94
N PHE A 57 -0.31 -19.45 -3.08
CA PHE A 57 0.42 -20.17 -2.02
C PHE A 57 1.77 -19.57 -1.66
N VAL A 58 1.90 -19.12 -0.41
CA VAL A 58 3.20 -18.86 0.21
C VAL A 58 3.49 -20.03 1.15
N ALA A 59 4.57 -20.75 0.89
CA ALA A 59 5.05 -21.77 1.81
C ALA A 59 5.64 -21.08 3.05
N VAL A 60 4.83 -20.95 4.10
CA VAL A 60 5.28 -20.39 5.38
C VAL A 60 5.69 -21.53 6.31
N LYS A 61 6.85 -21.39 6.97
CA LYS A 61 7.27 -22.34 8.02
C LYS A 61 6.27 -22.33 9.18
N PRO A 62 5.91 -23.50 9.76
CA PRO A 62 4.90 -23.60 10.83
C PRO A 62 5.11 -22.62 11.99
N GLU A 63 6.35 -22.38 12.41
CA GLU A 63 6.69 -21.44 13.49
C GLU A 63 6.30 -19.97 13.23
N LYS A 64 6.15 -19.56 11.96
CA LYS A 64 5.76 -18.20 11.58
C LYS A 64 4.24 -18.04 11.40
N VAL A 65 3.50 -19.14 11.26
CA VAL A 65 2.05 -19.14 10.99
C VAL A 65 1.25 -18.50 12.14
N TYR A 66 1.65 -18.69 13.40
CA TYR A 66 0.95 -18.10 14.53
C TYR A 66 1.11 -16.58 14.63
N ALA A 67 2.31 -16.06 14.37
CA ALA A 67 2.55 -14.62 14.28
C ALA A 67 1.79 -14.00 13.11
N LEU A 68 1.58 -14.77 12.03
CA LEU A 68 0.75 -14.35 10.91
C LEU A 68 -0.74 -14.28 11.27
N LYS A 69 -1.24 -15.22 12.09
CA LYS A 69 -2.63 -15.31 12.54
C LYS A 69 -3.07 -14.13 13.41
N LEU A 70 -2.15 -13.54 14.17
CA LEU A 70 -2.47 -12.45 15.10
C LEU A 70 -2.57 -11.07 14.45
N ARG A 71 -2.30 -10.95 13.15
CA ARG A 71 -2.30 -9.67 12.43
C ARG A 71 -3.39 -9.70 11.36
N ASP A 72 -4.40 -8.86 11.54
CA ASP A 72 -5.56 -8.75 10.65
C ASP A 72 -5.16 -8.26 9.23
N ARG A 73 -4.06 -7.50 9.13
CA ARG A 73 -3.60 -6.86 7.88
C ARG A 73 -2.08 -6.74 7.85
N PHE A 74 -1.45 -7.28 6.83
CA PHE A 74 -0.02 -7.12 6.57
C PHE A 74 0.20 -6.01 5.57
N ASP A 75 0.77 -4.92 6.04
CA ASP A 75 0.94 -3.73 5.22
C ASP A 75 2.39 -3.22 5.29
N GLU A 76 3.27 -3.84 6.06
CA GLU A 76 4.70 -3.52 6.20
C GLU A 76 5.46 -3.39 4.87
N ALA A 77 4.98 -4.06 3.81
CA ALA A 77 5.54 -3.96 2.46
C ALA A 77 5.25 -2.61 1.75
N VAL A 78 4.31 -1.83 2.29
CA VAL A 78 4.01 -0.49 1.77
C VAL A 78 5.09 0.47 2.25
N PRO A 79 5.80 1.14 1.33
CA PRO A 79 6.76 2.17 1.66
C PRO A 79 6.15 3.30 2.49
N GLN A 80 7.00 3.98 3.27
CA GLN A 80 6.62 5.12 4.10
C GLN A 80 6.45 6.41 3.28
N TYR A 81 5.52 6.40 2.32
CA TYR A 81 5.34 7.48 1.34
C TYR A 81 5.17 8.88 1.96
N SER A 82 4.49 8.98 3.09
CA SER A 82 4.15 10.25 3.74
C SER A 82 5.22 10.77 4.70
N THR A 83 6.25 10.00 5.00
CA THR A 83 7.32 10.40 5.92
C THR A 83 8.74 10.26 5.35
N ASP A 84 8.95 9.38 4.37
CA ASP A 84 10.24 9.19 3.69
C ASP A 84 10.26 9.85 2.32
N ALA A 85 11.28 10.68 2.07
CA ALA A 85 11.39 11.44 0.83
C ALA A 85 11.68 10.56 -0.41
N ASN A 86 12.41 9.47 -0.25
CA ASN A 86 12.71 8.57 -1.37
C ASN A 86 11.45 7.79 -1.78
N ALA A 87 10.69 7.30 -0.81
CA ALA A 87 9.40 6.68 -1.03
C ALA A 87 8.41 7.66 -1.68
N ALA A 88 8.32 8.90 -1.18
CA ALA A 88 7.46 9.93 -1.76
C ALA A 88 7.77 10.20 -3.24
N ARG A 89 9.05 10.10 -3.64
CA ARG A 89 9.47 10.26 -5.04
C ARG A 89 8.81 9.24 -5.96
N LEU A 90 8.58 8.01 -5.50
CA LEU A 90 7.88 6.98 -6.27
C LEU A 90 6.44 7.40 -6.60
N VAL A 91 5.78 8.12 -5.68
CA VAL A 91 4.44 8.66 -5.90
C VAL A 91 4.44 9.76 -6.96
N ILE A 92 5.45 10.64 -6.94
CA ILE A 92 5.63 11.67 -7.98
C ILE A 92 5.84 11.00 -9.34
N GLU A 93 6.76 10.03 -9.42
CA GLU A 93 7.06 9.30 -10.66
C GLU A 93 5.81 8.59 -11.20
N LYS A 94 5.02 7.97 -10.31
CA LYS A 94 3.75 7.32 -10.67
C LYS A 94 2.73 8.30 -11.23
N LEU A 95 2.54 9.45 -10.58
CA LEU A 95 1.62 10.48 -11.07
C LEU A 95 2.07 11.08 -12.41
N ALA A 96 3.37 11.32 -12.56
CA ALA A 96 3.95 11.83 -13.80
C ALA A 96 3.74 10.86 -14.97
N ALA A 97 3.90 9.56 -14.73
CA ALA A 97 3.60 8.51 -15.71
C ALA A 97 2.11 8.50 -16.12
N SER A 98 1.21 8.88 -15.21
CA SER A 98 -0.23 9.05 -15.47
C SER A 98 -0.59 10.42 -16.05
N GLY A 99 0.39 11.27 -16.40
CA GLY A 99 0.18 12.58 -17.01
C GLY A 99 -0.07 13.74 -16.02
N TYR A 100 0.08 13.50 -14.72
CA TYR A 100 -0.09 14.52 -13.69
C TYR A 100 1.26 15.01 -13.16
N GLN A 101 1.44 16.32 -13.11
CA GLN A 101 2.62 16.93 -12.52
C GLN A 101 2.29 17.54 -11.15
N LEU A 102 3.11 17.22 -10.16
CA LEU A 102 3.10 17.87 -8.85
C LEU A 102 4.16 18.98 -8.80
N ALA A 103 3.97 19.95 -7.91
CA ALA A 103 4.95 21.02 -7.71
C ALA A 103 6.24 20.47 -7.08
N GLY A 104 7.39 21.05 -7.43
CA GLY A 104 8.72 20.52 -7.08
C GLY A 104 9.08 20.60 -5.59
N ASP A 105 8.49 21.53 -4.83
CA ASP A 105 8.89 21.82 -3.44
C ASP A 105 7.87 21.30 -2.40
N MET A 106 7.31 20.12 -2.62
CA MET A 106 6.32 19.53 -1.72
C MET A 106 6.96 18.58 -0.71
N SER A 107 6.52 18.61 0.55
CA SER A 107 6.90 17.61 1.55
C SER A 107 6.30 16.23 1.21
N PRO A 108 6.86 15.12 1.74
CA PRO A 108 6.30 13.76 1.55
C PRO A 108 4.80 13.66 1.86
N GLU A 109 4.36 14.29 2.94
CA GLU A 109 2.94 14.38 3.31
C GLU A 109 2.11 15.12 2.26
N GLN A 110 2.59 16.29 1.80
CA GLN A 110 1.89 17.09 0.79
C GLN A 110 1.78 16.35 -0.53
N ILE A 111 2.84 15.64 -0.94
CA ILE A 111 2.86 14.78 -2.14
C ILE A 111 1.74 13.74 -2.04
N CYS A 112 1.66 13.02 -0.91
CA CYS A 112 0.66 11.99 -0.67
C CYS A 112 -0.78 12.54 -0.71
N LYS A 113 -1.02 13.67 -0.04
CA LYS A 113 -2.36 14.30 -0.02
C LYS A 113 -2.77 14.80 -1.40
N ALA A 114 -1.86 15.48 -2.11
CA ALA A 114 -2.13 15.95 -3.47
C ALA A 114 -2.35 14.80 -4.44
N ALA A 115 -1.61 13.69 -4.29
CA ALA A 115 -1.83 12.48 -5.07
C ALA A 115 -3.26 11.96 -4.89
N LEU A 116 -3.71 11.80 -3.64
CA LEU A 116 -5.06 11.35 -3.32
C LEU A 116 -6.15 12.29 -3.83
N GLU A 117 -5.93 13.62 -3.76
CA GLU A 117 -6.88 14.60 -4.30
C GLU A 117 -7.03 14.45 -5.82
N LYS A 118 -5.98 14.08 -6.55
CA LYS A 118 -6.03 13.93 -8.00
C LYS A 118 -6.77 12.69 -8.46
N VAL A 119 -6.67 11.57 -7.75
CA VAL A 119 -7.42 10.33 -8.07
C VAL A 119 -8.84 10.31 -7.49
N ALA A 120 -9.18 11.22 -6.58
CA ALA A 120 -10.53 11.35 -6.03
C ALA A 120 -11.49 12.18 -6.90
N LEU A 121 -10.97 12.85 -7.95
CA LEU A 121 -11.71 13.64 -8.95
C LEU A 121 -11.98 12.80 -10.20
#